data_AF-A0A7C6CFC8-F1
#
_entry.id   AF-A0A7C6CFC8-F1
#
_cell.length_a   1.000
_cell.length_b   1.000
_cell.length_c   1.000
_cell.angle_alpha   90.00
_cell.angle_beta   90.00
_cell.angle_gamma   90.00
#
_symmetry.space_group_name_H-M   'P 1'
#
loop_
_entity.id
_entity.type
_entity.pdbx_description
1 polymer ?
#
loop_
_entity_poly.entity_id
_entity_poly.type
_entity_poly.pdbx_seq_one_letter_code
_entity_poly.pdbx_strand_id
1 'polypeptide(L)' 'GFAGSLMAKDLGLARHAIETTGAQAPMGLHAEEIYAEFASGEGATKDFSGIINTLRT' A
#
# COMPACT_ATOMS: atom_id res chain seq x y z
N GLY A 1 -2.98 16.24 2.12
CA GLY A 1 -3.01 14.93 1.44
C GLY A 1 -2.29 13.92 2.29
N PHE A 2 -2.59 12.64 2.10
CA PHE A 2 -1.91 11.54 2.75
C PHE A 2 -0.93 10.95 1.74
N ALA A 3 0.38 11.02 2.00
CA ALA A 3 1.38 10.64 0.99
C ALA A 3 1.36 9.13 0.69
N GLY A 4 1.63 8.74 -0.55
CA GLY A 4 1.70 7.33 -0.97
C GLY A 4 2.72 6.53 -0.15
N SER A 5 3.86 7.15 0.20
CA SER A 5 4.86 6.54 1.10
C SER A 5 4.34 6.28 2.52
N LEU A 6 3.44 7.13 3.05
CA LEU A 6 2.81 6.89 4.35
C LEU A 6 1.78 5.76 4.28
N MET A 7 1.00 5.69 3.18
CA MET A 7 0.09 4.57 2.96
C MET A 7 0.83 3.23 2.83
N ALA A 8 1.93 3.19 2.08
CA ALA A 8 2.76 2.00 1.96
C ALA A 8 3.32 1.56 3.32
N LYS A 9 3.78 2.52 4.16
CA LYS A 9 4.22 2.22 5.53
C LYS A 9 3.11 1.59 6.36
N ASP A 10 1.91 2.19 6.37
CA ASP A 10 0.80 1.70 7.20
C ASP A 10 0.31 0.32 6.73
N LEU A 11 0.30 0.06 5.42
CA LEU A 11 -0.01 -1.26 4.88
C LEU A 11 1.06 -2.30 5.20
N GLY A 12 2.34 -1.92 5.25
CA GLY A 12 3.41 -2.79 5.74
C GLY A 12 3.22 -3.18 7.22
N LEU A 13 2.78 -2.24 8.07
CA LEU A 13 2.40 -2.55 9.45
C LEU A 13 1.18 -3.49 9.51
N ALA A 14 0.19 -3.28 8.64
CA ALA A 14 -0.97 -4.16 8.54
C ALA A 14 -0.60 -5.57 8.09
N ARG A 15 0.30 -5.73 7.09
CA ARG A 15 0.87 -7.03 6.67
C ARG A 15 1.51 -7.73 7.86
N HIS A 16 2.36 -7.04 8.62
CA HIS A 16 3.00 -7.63 9.79
C HIS A 16 1.98 -8.10 10.84
N ALA A 17 0.92 -7.33 11.07
CA ALA A 17 -0.17 -7.75 11.97
C ALA A 17 -0.92 -8.98 11.44
N ILE A 18 -1.18 -9.05 10.13
CA ILE A 18 -1.82 -10.21 9.49
C ILE A 18 -0.97 -11.47 9.69
N GLU A 19 0.32 -11.38 9.39
CA GLU A 19 1.27 -12.50 9.52
C GLU A 19 1.43 -12.99 10.96
N THR A 20 1.50 -12.06 11.93
CA THR A 20 1.67 -12.40 13.35
C THR A 20 0.40 -12.95 14.01
N THR A 21 -0.78 -12.57 13.52
CA THR A 21 -2.06 -13.03 14.08
C THR A 21 -2.64 -14.26 13.37
N GLY A 22 -2.11 -14.60 12.19
CA GLY A 22 -2.68 -15.65 11.33
C GLY A 22 -4.03 -15.26 10.72
N ALA A 23 -4.36 -13.97 10.68
CA ALA A 23 -5.59 -13.49 10.08
C ALA A 23 -5.60 -13.76 8.55
N GLN A 24 -6.78 -14.08 8.00
CA GLN A 24 -6.95 -14.21 6.55
C GLN A 24 -7.39 -12.86 5.97
N ALA A 25 -6.46 -12.15 5.34
CA ALA A 25 -6.71 -10.82 4.76
C ALA A 25 -6.14 -10.68 3.34
N PRO A 26 -6.60 -11.48 2.35
CA PRO A 26 -6.03 -11.50 1.00
C PRO A 26 -6.10 -10.14 0.30
N MET A 27 -7.18 -9.38 0.51
CA MET A 27 -7.31 -8.02 -0.02
C MET A 27 -6.28 -7.06 0.58
N GLY A 28 -5.97 -7.21 1.88
CA GLY A 28 -5.01 -6.36 2.58
C GLY A 28 -3.57 -6.65 2.14
N LEU A 29 -3.24 -7.93 1.96
CA LEU A 29 -1.93 -8.35 1.44
C LEU A 29 -1.70 -7.83 0.02
N HIS A 30 -2.70 -7.96 -0.85
CA HIS A 30 -2.59 -7.46 -2.22
C HIS A 30 -2.54 -5.93 -2.27
N ALA A 31 -3.30 -5.23 -1.42
CA ALA A 31 -3.22 -3.78 -1.31
C ALA A 31 -1.82 -3.31 -0.89
N GLU A 32 -1.19 -4.00 0.06
CA GLU A 32 0.18 -3.70 0.49
C GLU A 32 1.17 -3.84 -0.68
N GLU A 33 1.09 -4.89 -1.48
CA GLU A 33 1.97 -5.11 -2.63
C GLU A 33 1.85 -3.97 -3.65
N ILE A 34 0.62 -3.59 -4.01
CA ILE A 34 0.37 -2.52 -4.97
C ILE A 34 0.89 -1.17 -4.44
N TYR A 35 0.65 -0.86 -3.17
CA TYR A 35 1.12 0.41 -2.59
C TYR A 35 2.64 0.44 -2.38
N ALA A 36 3.26 -0.71 -2.08
CA ALA A 36 4.72 -0.82 -2.03
C ALA A 36 5.34 -0.52 -3.40
N GLU A 37 4.77 -1.08 -4.48
CA GLU A 37 5.21 -0.78 -5.85
C GLU A 37 4.97 0.69 -6.21
N PHE A 38 3.78 1.23 -5.94
CA PHE A 38 3.46 2.64 -6.18
C PHE A 38 4.43 3.59 -5.46
N ALA A 39 4.76 3.30 -4.20
CA ALA A 39 5.66 4.11 -3.38
C ALA A 39 7.14 3.90 -3.72
N SER A 40 7.51 2.89 -4.52
CA SER A 40 8.88 2.69 -4.98
C SER A 40 9.33 3.70 -6.05
N GLY A 41 8.36 4.33 -6.72
CA GLY A 41 8.58 5.33 -7.77
C GLY A 41 8.06 6.72 -7.39
N GLU A 42 7.54 7.44 -8.39
CA GLU A 42 6.99 8.79 -8.21
C GLU A 42 5.76 8.84 -7.27
N GLY A 43 5.13 7.70 -6.98
CA GLY A 43 3.99 7.62 -6.07
C GLY A 43 4.33 7.95 -4.62
N ALA A 44 5.62 7.87 -4.23
CA ALA A 44 6.08 8.13 -2.86
C ALA A 44 5.66 9.51 -2.32
N THR A 45 5.74 10.54 -3.17
CA THR A 45 5.48 11.95 -2.83
C THR A 45 4.10 12.44 -3.27
N LYS A 46 3.37 11.64 -4.06
CA LYS A 46 1.99 11.92 -4.47
C LYS A 46 1.02 11.59 -3.32
N ASP A 47 -0.20 12.13 -3.40
CA ASP A 47 -1.29 11.67 -2.53
C ASP A 47 -1.60 10.19 -2.80
N PHE A 48 -1.97 9.43 -1.78
CA PHE A 48 -2.26 7.99 -1.87
C PHE A 48 -3.33 7.69 -2.93
N SER A 49 -4.31 8.60 -3.10
CA SER A 49 -5.35 8.48 -4.12
C SER A 49 -4.81 8.50 -5.55
N GLY A 50 -3.59 9.00 -5.76
CA GLY A 50 -2.90 9.02 -7.05
C GLY A 50 -2.65 7.64 -7.64
N ILE A 51 -2.68 6.58 -6.83
CA ILE A 51 -2.54 5.18 -7.27
C ILE A 51 -3.58 4.77 -8.32
N ILE A 52 -4.74 5.44 -8.35
CA ILE A 52 -5.77 5.17 -9.35
C ILE A 52 -5.24 5.36 -10.77
N ASN A 53 -4.24 6.23 -10.98
CA ASN A 53 -3.64 6.44 -12.29
C ASN A 53 -2.69 5.31 -12.68
N THR A 54 -2.06 4.66 -11.70
CA THR A 54 -1.21 3.47 -11.91
C THR A 54 -2.05 2.24 -12.26
N LEU A 55 -3.23 2.08 -11.65
CA LEU A 55 -4.11 0.92 -11.86
C LEU A 55 -4.97 0.99 -13.13
N ARG A 56 -4.99 2.14 -13.81
CA ARG A 56 -5.82 2.37 -15.00
C ARG A 56 -5.16 1.93 -16.31
N THR A 57 -3.88 1.57 -16.27
CA THR A 57 -3.05 1.19 -17.42
C THR A 57 -2.77 -0.30 -17.39
#